data_AF-A0A2W5V0R7-F1
#
_entry.id   AF-A0A2W5V0R7-F1
#
_cell.length_a   1.000
_cell.length_b   1.000
_cell.length_c   1.000
_cell.angle_alpha   90.00
_cell.angle_beta   90.00
_cell.angle_gamma   90.00
#
_symmetry.space_group_name_H-M   'P 1'
#
loop_
_entity.id
_entity.type
_entity.pdbx_description
1 polymer ?
#
loop_
_entity_poly.entity_id
_entity_poly.type
_entity_poly.pdbx_seq_one_letter_code
_entity_poly.pdbx_strand_id
1 'polypeptide(L)'
;MGTSTPFSGTGGGTPLVPDWLNDGAAGAGGDGGPPATPPDGGPPATPQDGAPPPAPAAHPAPRIGDPDRFRAARVNFTKFASSGGSDRRSLGRSISDYVSRSSGGSARAAQRMGSSRASAAGLVSFMREAAANGVQAALRTLNLQSLAGRPIEEVFTGLADLICPEGGSIDEGIARDAFIETIADMAEAGITDIDALTPAQIQTVFELYVSHAIEARLCNDVGAKVISMPADPKAAASVEAQLQDFIQRGVSDAVSAANVDIASLTEPAVRGFVDEVYRSAFEILQTLGEQEAEQ
;
A
#
# COMPACT_ATOMS: atom_id res chain seq x y z
N MET A 1 9.74 2.22 35.59
CA MET A 1 8.63 1.44 35.01
C MET A 1 7.92 2.34 34.02
N GLY A 2 8.18 2.18 32.73
CA GLY A 2 7.47 2.90 31.67
C GLY A 2 6.25 2.10 31.27
N THR A 3 5.06 2.65 31.46
CA THR A 3 3.82 2.07 30.93
C THR A 3 3.71 2.51 29.49
N SER A 4 3.99 1.62 28.54
CA SER A 4 3.68 1.87 27.13
C SER A 4 2.16 2.05 27.02
N THR A 5 1.71 3.28 26.76
CA THR A 5 0.32 3.55 26.41
C THR A 5 0.03 2.82 25.09
N PRO A 6 -1.01 1.98 25.01
CA PRO A 6 -1.34 1.28 23.78
C PRO A 6 -1.69 2.30 22.68
N PHE A 7 -1.14 2.08 21.49
CA PHE A 7 -1.41 2.92 20.32
C PHE A 7 -2.89 2.81 19.92
N SER A 8 -3.59 3.94 19.87
CA SER A 8 -5.05 3.99 19.67
C SER A 8 -5.50 4.04 18.21
N GLY A 9 -4.61 3.74 17.25
CA GLY A 9 -4.88 3.87 15.82
C GLY A 9 -4.97 5.32 15.35
N THR A 10 -5.24 5.51 14.06
CA THR A 10 -5.43 6.84 13.48
C THR A 10 -6.67 7.54 14.04
N GLY A 11 -6.52 8.79 14.49
CA GLY A 11 -7.64 9.63 14.95
C GLY A 11 -8.48 10.16 13.78
N GLY A 12 -9.81 10.22 13.95
CA GLY A 12 -10.73 10.68 12.88
C GLY A 12 -10.51 12.13 12.42
N GLY A 13 -9.91 12.97 13.27
CA GLY A 13 -9.57 14.36 12.95
C GLY A 13 -8.42 14.52 11.95
N THR A 14 -7.75 13.43 11.54
CA THR A 14 -6.77 13.49 10.44
C THR A 14 -7.48 13.76 9.11
N PRO A 15 -6.85 14.49 8.16
CA PRO A 15 -7.39 14.65 6.81
C PRO A 15 -7.78 13.32 6.16
N LEU A 16 -8.75 13.35 5.24
CA LEU A 16 -9.12 12.15 4.46
C LEU A 16 -7.94 11.66 3.61
N VAL A 17 -7.12 12.57 3.11
CA VAL A 17 -5.87 12.28 2.43
C VAL A 17 -4.80 13.17 3.07
N PRO A 18 -3.74 12.61 3.67
CA PRO A 18 -2.62 13.38 4.18
C PRO A 18 -1.93 14.22 3.09
N ASP A 19 -1.42 15.41 3.45
CA ASP A 19 -0.80 16.34 2.49
C ASP A 19 0.47 15.78 1.83
N TRP A 20 1.28 15.04 2.60
CA TRP A 20 2.55 14.48 2.12
C TRP A 20 2.37 13.41 1.02
N LEU A 21 1.16 12.85 0.88
CA LEU A 21 0.82 11.97 -0.24
C LEU A 21 0.71 12.72 -1.58
N ASN A 22 0.48 14.04 -1.54
CA ASN A 22 0.37 14.86 -2.74
C ASN A 22 1.74 15.33 -3.26
N ASP A 23 2.78 15.27 -2.42
CA ASP A 23 4.13 15.78 -2.73
C ASP A 23 5.01 14.77 -3.51
N GLY A 24 4.64 13.48 -3.54
CA GLY A 24 5.40 12.41 -4.22
C GLY A 24 5.39 12.44 -5.75
N ALA A 25 4.74 13.42 -6.38
CA ALA A 25 4.72 13.58 -7.84
C ALA A 25 5.84 14.49 -8.39
N ALA A 26 6.57 15.20 -7.53
CA ALA A 26 7.59 16.17 -7.93
C ALA A 26 8.90 15.97 -7.16
N GLY A 27 9.74 15.01 -7.56
CA GLY A 27 11.07 14.90 -6.95
C GLY A 27 11.85 13.64 -7.29
N ALA A 28 12.24 13.46 -8.54
CA ALA A 28 13.35 12.58 -8.89
C ALA A 28 14.11 13.20 -10.07
N GLY A 29 15.19 13.93 -9.76
CA GLY A 29 16.00 14.62 -10.76
C GLY A 29 17.07 15.50 -10.13
N GLY A 30 17.99 14.89 -9.40
CA GLY A 30 19.21 15.54 -8.93
C GLY A 30 20.37 14.55 -8.98
N ASP A 31 21.29 14.73 -9.93
CA ASP A 31 22.69 15.07 -9.65
C ASP A 31 23.62 14.88 -10.88
N GLY A 32 24.60 15.78 -11.00
CA GLY A 32 25.93 15.49 -11.57
C GLY A 32 26.21 15.94 -13.02
N GLY A 33 26.94 17.05 -13.20
CA GLY A 33 27.48 17.57 -14.48
C GLY A 33 28.61 16.70 -15.11
N PRO A 34 29.32 17.15 -16.19
CA PRO A 34 30.47 18.07 -16.05
C PRO A 34 30.77 18.95 -17.31
N PRO A 35 32.01 19.44 -17.61
CA PRO A 35 32.40 20.85 -17.68
C PRO A 35 32.55 21.46 -19.10
N ALA A 36 32.84 22.77 -19.13
CA ALA A 36 32.81 23.74 -20.23
C ALA A 36 33.78 23.56 -21.42
N THR A 37 33.46 24.24 -22.54
CA THR A 37 34.45 24.90 -23.45
C THR A 37 33.77 26.08 -24.19
N PRO A 38 34.43 27.26 -24.38
CA PRO A 38 33.82 28.45 -25.00
C PRO A 38 34.12 28.54 -26.52
N PRO A 39 33.39 29.37 -27.31
CA PRO A 39 34.02 30.63 -27.74
C PRO A 39 33.10 31.86 -28.01
N ASP A 40 33.77 33.01 -27.98
CA ASP A 40 33.63 34.27 -28.72
C ASP A 40 32.38 35.17 -28.67
N GLY A 41 32.58 36.34 -28.02
CA GLY A 41 32.58 37.62 -28.74
C GLY A 41 31.25 38.38 -28.89
N GLY A 42 30.82 39.08 -27.84
CA GLY A 42 29.79 40.14 -27.93
C GLY A 42 29.88 41.12 -26.74
N PRO A 43 29.65 42.44 -26.93
CA PRO A 43 29.83 43.45 -25.89
C PRO A 43 28.80 43.30 -24.75
N PRO A 44 29.11 43.80 -23.53
CA PRO A 44 28.33 43.48 -22.34
C PRO A 44 26.96 44.15 -22.37
N ALA A 45 25.90 43.33 -22.34
CA ALA A 45 24.56 43.80 -21.96
C ALA A 45 24.52 43.96 -20.43
N THR A 46 24.08 45.14 -19.99
CA THR A 46 23.79 45.49 -18.59
C THR A 46 22.92 44.43 -17.90
N PRO A 47 23.14 44.12 -16.60
CA PRO A 47 22.29 43.18 -15.88
C PRO A 47 20.86 43.76 -15.77
N GLN A 48 19.89 43.05 -16.34
CA GLN A 48 18.48 43.25 -15.97
C GLN A 48 18.25 42.51 -14.66
N ASP A 49 17.90 43.25 -13.60
CA ASP A 49 17.38 42.71 -12.36
C ASP A 49 16.07 41.94 -12.64
N GLY A 50 16.19 40.65 -12.91
CA GLY A 50 15.08 39.73 -12.97
C GLY A 50 14.58 39.44 -11.55
N ALA A 51 13.36 39.87 -11.24
CA ALA A 51 12.68 39.49 -10.02
C ALA A 51 12.65 37.94 -9.90
N PRO A 52 12.86 37.37 -8.69
CA PRO A 52 12.78 35.93 -8.50
C PRO A 52 11.39 35.42 -8.93
N PRO A 53 11.31 34.20 -9.50
CA PRO A 53 10.03 33.61 -9.90
C PRO A 53 9.07 33.58 -8.70
N PRO A 54 7.75 33.81 -8.92
CA PRO A 54 6.78 33.78 -7.84
C PRO A 54 6.82 32.41 -7.16
N ALA A 55 6.87 32.41 -5.83
CA ALA A 55 6.78 31.20 -5.03
C ALA A 55 5.53 30.39 -5.44
N PRO A 56 5.61 29.04 -5.47
CA PRO A 56 4.45 28.20 -5.74
C PRO A 56 3.29 28.61 -4.84
N ALA A 57 2.09 28.74 -5.42
CA ALA A 57 0.90 29.07 -4.67
C ALA A 57 0.72 28.06 -3.53
N ALA A 58 0.63 28.55 -2.29
CA ALA A 58 0.44 27.70 -1.12
C ALA A 58 -0.78 26.79 -1.33
N HIS A 59 -0.57 25.48 -1.27
CA HIS A 59 -1.65 24.52 -1.33
C HIS A 59 -2.63 24.80 -0.18
N PRO A 60 -3.96 24.79 -0.44
CA PRO A 60 -4.93 25.00 0.62
C PRO A 60 -4.76 23.91 1.69
N ALA A 61 -4.70 24.33 2.95
CA ALA A 61 -4.57 23.42 4.07
C ALA A 61 -5.65 22.32 4.02
N PRO A 62 -5.30 21.06 4.33
CA PRO A 62 -6.23 19.96 4.24
C PRO A 62 -7.39 20.16 5.20
N ARG A 63 -8.59 19.80 4.75
CA ARG A 63 -9.77 19.84 5.60
C ARG A 63 -9.64 18.77 6.69
N ILE A 64 -9.74 19.20 7.94
CA ILE A 64 -9.82 18.32 9.12
C ILE A 64 -10.98 17.33 8.89
N GLY A 65 -10.70 16.04 9.06
CA GLY A 65 -11.69 14.97 8.92
C GLY A 65 -12.70 14.98 10.07
N ASP A 66 -13.84 14.33 9.87
CA ASP A 66 -14.80 14.13 10.96
C ASP A 66 -14.16 13.23 12.05
N PRO A 67 -14.02 13.70 13.30
CA PRO A 67 -13.42 12.92 14.38
C PRO A 67 -14.14 11.60 14.66
N ASP A 68 -15.44 11.50 14.32
CA ASP A 68 -16.25 10.29 14.47
C ASP A 68 -16.32 9.42 13.21
N ARG A 69 -15.58 9.73 12.13
CA ARG A 69 -15.68 9.02 10.84
C ARG A 69 -15.49 7.50 10.93
N PHE A 70 -14.67 7.04 11.88
CA PHE A 70 -14.40 5.61 12.09
C PHE A 70 -15.36 4.95 13.08
N ARG A 71 -16.25 5.69 13.73
CA ARG A 71 -17.07 5.19 14.84
C ARG A 71 -17.98 4.04 14.41
N ALA A 72 -18.69 4.18 13.29
CA ALA A 72 -19.60 3.15 12.80
C ALA A 72 -18.86 1.85 12.45
N ALA A 73 -17.80 1.97 11.64
CA ALA A 73 -16.94 0.84 11.28
C ALA A 73 -16.35 0.15 12.52
N ARG A 74 -15.78 0.91 13.46
CA ARG A 74 -15.24 0.38 14.73
C ARG A 74 -16.27 -0.40 15.56
N VAL A 75 -17.50 0.11 15.67
CA VAL A 75 -18.57 -0.57 16.43
C VAL A 75 -18.93 -1.90 15.78
N ASN A 76 -19.08 -1.94 14.46
CA ASN A 76 -19.39 -3.16 13.73
C ASN A 76 -18.23 -4.15 13.77
N PHE A 77 -16.98 -3.69 13.58
CA PHE A 77 -15.80 -4.53 13.71
C PHE A 77 -15.66 -5.14 15.12
N THR A 78 -15.96 -4.35 16.15
CA THR A 78 -15.94 -4.84 17.54
C THR A 78 -16.99 -5.94 17.74
N LYS A 79 -18.19 -5.82 17.17
CA LYS A 79 -19.22 -6.87 17.25
C LYS A 79 -18.78 -8.15 16.55
N PHE A 80 -18.23 -8.02 15.34
CA PHE A 80 -17.65 -9.13 14.60
C PHE A 80 -16.54 -9.83 15.40
N ALA A 81 -15.56 -9.08 15.91
CA ALA A 81 -14.48 -9.64 16.71
C ALA A 81 -14.99 -10.31 18.01
N SER A 82 -15.97 -9.70 18.68
CA SER A 82 -16.57 -10.25 19.91
C SER A 82 -17.36 -11.54 19.67
N SER A 83 -17.77 -11.80 18.42
CA SER A 83 -18.43 -13.03 18.00
C SER A 83 -17.44 -14.17 17.67
N GLY A 84 -16.14 -13.94 17.84
CA GLY A 84 -15.09 -14.89 17.43
C GLY A 84 -15.02 -15.09 15.90
N GLY A 85 -15.41 -14.08 15.12
CA GLY A 85 -15.36 -14.13 13.66
C GLY A 85 -16.62 -14.71 12.98
N SER A 86 -17.68 -14.99 13.73
CA SER A 86 -18.90 -15.63 13.21
C SER A 86 -19.97 -14.66 12.68
N ASP A 87 -20.00 -13.42 13.17
CA ASP A 87 -20.96 -12.39 12.74
C ASP A 87 -20.50 -11.67 11.45
N ARG A 88 -20.57 -12.39 10.33
CA ARG A 88 -20.21 -11.90 8.99
C ARG A 88 -21.00 -10.63 8.59
N ARG A 89 -22.25 -10.49 9.04
CA ARG A 89 -23.04 -9.26 8.81
C ARG A 89 -22.37 -8.04 9.43
N SER A 90 -21.83 -8.18 10.64
CA SER A 90 -21.08 -7.11 11.30
C SER A 90 -19.74 -6.84 10.61
N LEU A 91 -19.06 -7.87 10.07
CA LEU A 91 -17.88 -7.68 9.23
C LEU A 91 -18.20 -6.86 7.97
N GLY A 92 -19.22 -7.28 7.21
CA GLY A 92 -19.66 -6.60 5.99
C GLY A 92 -20.06 -5.13 6.24
N ARG A 93 -20.82 -4.86 7.32
CA ARG A 93 -21.14 -3.48 7.75
C ARG A 93 -19.91 -2.68 8.12
N SER A 94 -18.93 -3.29 8.80
CA SER A 94 -17.69 -2.61 9.16
C SER A 94 -16.92 -2.14 7.93
N ILE A 95 -16.73 -3.03 6.97
CA ILE A 95 -15.93 -2.75 5.76
C ILE A 95 -16.67 -1.77 4.84
N SER A 96 -17.98 -1.97 4.62
CA SER A 96 -18.79 -1.05 3.82
C SER A 96 -18.87 0.35 4.43
N ASP A 97 -19.07 0.50 5.76
CA ASP A 97 -19.03 1.79 6.45
C ASP A 97 -17.62 2.42 6.36
N TYR A 98 -16.57 1.62 6.45
CA TYR A 98 -15.19 2.11 6.33
C TYR A 98 -14.93 2.71 4.95
N VAL A 99 -15.29 2.01 3.88
CA VAL A 99 -15.06 2.51 2.52
C VAL A 99 -15.96 3.71 2.23
N SER A 100 -17.27 3.56 2.44
CA SER A 100 -18.26 4.58 2.03
C SER A 100 -18.21 5.85 2.89
N ARG A 101 -18.08 5.71 4.22
CA ARG A 101 -18.17 6.84 5.16
C ARG A 101 -16.81 7.25 5.71
N SER A 102 -16.03 6.31 6.25
CA SER A 102 -14.77 6.65 6.92
C SER A 102 -13.72 7.18 5.95
N SER A 103 -13.60 6.55 4.78
CA SER A 103 -12.67 6.95 3.72
C SER A 103 -13.32 7.89 2.70
N GLY A 104 -14.65 7.92 2.64
CA GLY A 104 -15.41 8.78 1.71
C GLY A 104 -15.39 8.27 0.27
N GLY A 105 -15.40 6.95 0.08
CA GLY A 105 -15.44 6.25 -1.21
C GLY A 105 -14.15 5.49 -1.54
N SER A 106 -14.26 4.54 -2.48
CA SER A 106 -13.15 3.67 -2.92
C SER A 106 -11.94 4.44 -3.46
N ALA A 107 -12.18 5.49 -4.26
CA ALA A 107 -11.11 6.32 -4.80
C ALA A 107 -10.25 6.99 -3.71
N ARG A 108 -10.89 7.51 -2.64
CA ARG A 108 -10.17 8.11 -1.51
C ARG A 108 -9.53 7.05 -0.63
N ALA A 109 -10.18 5.91 -0.43
CA ALA A 109 -9.59 4.77 0.28
C ALA A 109 -8.29 4.32 -0.40
N ALA A 110 -8.29 4.16 -1.73
CA ALA A 110 -7.10 3.86 -2.52
C ALA A 110 -6.06 4.98 -2.44
N GLN A 111 -6.47 6.25 -2.51
CA GLN A 111 -5.53 7.38 -2.40
C GLN A 111 -4.76 7.36 -1.08
N ARG A 112 -5.42 7.01 0.04
CA ARG A 112 -4.80 6.86 1.37
C ARG A 112 -3.73 5.76 1.44
N MET A 113 -3.75 4.80 0.53
CA MET A 113 -2.75 3.72 0.44
C MET A 113 -1.46 4.14 -0.27
N GLY A 114 -1.07 5.42 -0.25
CA GLY A 114 -0.01 5.90 -1.13
C GLY A 114 1.35 5.22 -0.96
N SER A 115 1.83 5.03 0.28
CA SER A 115 3.07 4.25 0.52
C SER A 115 2.92 2.80 0.06
N SER A 116 1.82 2.14 0.40
CA SER A 116 1.56 0.77 -0.03
C SER A 116 1.46 0.64 -1.55
N ARG A 117 0.84 1.59 -2.25
CA ARG A 117 0.75 1.66 -3.72
C ARG A 117 2.12 1.90 -4.36
N ALA A 118 2.92 2.80 -3.80
CA ALA A 118 4.28 3.03 -4.27
C ALA A 118 5.13 1.76 -4.13
N SER A 119 5.03 1.07 -2.98
CA SER A 119 5.75 -0.17 -2.74
C SER A 119 5.24 -1.34 -3.59
N ALA A 120 3.92 -1.45 -3.83
CA ALA A 120 3.34 -2.38 -4.79
C ALA A 120 3.86 -2.13 -6.22
N ALA A 121 3.97 -0.87 -6.64
CA ALA A 121 4.52 -0.53 -7.95
C ALA A 121 5.99 -0.95 -8.06
N GLY A 122 6.80 -0.72 -7.02
CA GLY A 122 8.19 -1.19 -6.97
C GLY A 122 8.30 -2.72 -7.06
N LEU A 123 7.43 -3.44 -6.34
CA LEU A 123 7.35 -4.90 -6.38
C LEU A 123 7.00 -5.41 -7.78
N VAL A 124 5.99 -4.83 -8.42
CA VAL A 124 5.60 -5.16 -9.80
C VAL A 124 6.74 -4.86 -10.79
N SER A 125 7.39 -3.70 -10.70
CA SER A 125 8.52 -3.37 -11.57
C SER A 125 9.68 -4.34 -11.40
N PHE A 126 10.00 -4.76 -10.17
CA PHE A 126 11.01 -5.79 -9.91
C PHE A 126 10.63 -7.14 -10.55
N MET A 127 9.42 -7.65 -10.29
CA MET A 127 8.99 -8.96 -10.83
C MET A 127 8.95 -8.96 -12.36
N ARG A 128 8.60 -7.82 -12.98
CA ARG A 128 8.65 -7.65 -14.44
C ARG A 128 10.06 -7.68 -14.99
N GLU A 129 10.98 -6.93 -14.37
CA GLU A 129 12.38 -6.93 -14.77
C GLU A 129 13.00 -8.32 -14.61
N ALA A 130 12.65 -9.02 -13.52
CA ALA A 130 13.06 -10.41 -13.29
C ALA A 130 12.50 -11.36 -14.35
N ALA A 131 11.23 -11.21 -14.72
CA ALA A 131 10.60 -12.03 -15.77
C ALA A 131 11.19 -11.76 -17.17
N ALA A 132 11.55 -10.50 -17.48
CA ALA A 132 12.06 -10.11 -18.79
C ALA A 132 13.55 -10.41 -18.96
N ASN A 133 14.36 -10.10 -17.95
CA ASN A 133 15.82 -10.07 -18.04
C ASN A 133 16.53 -10.98 -17.02
N GLY A 134 15.77 -11.68 -16.17
CA GLY A 134 16.27 -12.54 -15.10
C GLY A 134 16.50 -11.79 -13.78
N VAL A 135 16.33 -12.50 -12.66
CA VAL A 135 16.44 -11.95 -11.29
C VAL A 135 17.77 -11.27 -11.05
N GLN A 136 18.88 -11.84 -11.54
CA GLN A 136 20.20 -11.23 -11.35
C GLN A 136 20.30 -9.84 -12.01
N ALA A 137 19.68 -9.66 -13.18
CA ALA A 137 19.64 -8.36 -13.86
C ALA A 137 18.76 -7.38 -13.07
N ALA A 138 17.58 -7.84 -12.62
CA ALA A 138 16.66 -7.06 -11.79
C ALA A 138 17.28 -6.61 -10.46
N LEU A 139 18.01 -7.48 -9.78
CA LEU A 139 18.72 -7.11 -8.55
C LEU A 139 19.83 -6.09 -8.83
N ARG A 140 20.50 -6.18 -9.98
CA ARG A 140 21.54 -5.21 -10.36
C ARG A 140 20.97 -3.81 -10.60
N THR A 141 19.79 -3.68 -11.22
CA THR A 141 19.17 -2.36 -11.41
C THR A 141 18.83 -1.67 -10.09
N LEU A 142 18.64 -2.46 -9.03
CA LEU A 142 18.37 -2.01 -7.66
C LEU A 142 19.62 -1.94 -6.76
N ASN A 143 20.83 -2.20 -7.30
CA ASN A 143 22.08 -2.33 -6.53
C ASN A 143 22.06 -3.44 -5.45
N LEU A 144 21.22 -4.45 -5.63
CA LEU A 144 21.05 -5.60 -4.73
C LEU A 144 21.75 -6.87 -5.25
N GLN A 145 22.78 -6.75 -6.11
CA GLN A 145 23.45 -7.91 -6.71
C GLN A 145 24.05 -8.92 -5.71
N SER A 146 24.30 -8.52 -4.46
CA SER A 146 24.75 -9.43 -3.39
C SER A 146 23.70 -10.47 -2.99
N LEU A 147 22.42 -10.22 -3.31
CA LEU A 147 21.30 -11.12 -3.05
C LEU A 147 21.09 -12.15 -4.17
N ALA A 148 21.85 -12.07 -5.26
CA ALA A 148 21.73 -13.04 -6.35
C ALA A 148 22.06 -14.47 -5.85
N GLY A 149 21.15 -15.42 -6.14
CA GLY A 149 21.26 -16.81 -5.69
C GLY A 149 20.95 -17.04 -4.20
N ARG A 150 20.43 -16.03 -3.49
CA ARG A 150 19.92 -16.18 -2.12
C ARG A 150 18.49 -16.75 -2.14
N PRO A 151 18.02 -17.33 -1.02
CA PRO A 151 16.63 -17.72 -0.85
C PRO A 151 15.66 -16.56 -1.15
N ILE A 152 14.49 -16.89 -1.68
CA ILE A 152 13.49 -15.89 -2.10
C ILE A 152 13.10 -14.96 -0.95
N GLU A 153 13.05 -15.46 0.28
CA GLU A 153 12.71 -14.72 1.47
C GLU A 153 13.78 -13.65 1.79
N GLU A 154 15.06 -14.00 1.63
CA GLU A 154 16.17 -13.03 1.79
C GLU A 154 16.13 -11.96 0.70
N VAL A 155 15.80 -12.34 -0.54
CA VAL A 155 15.67 -11.39 -1.64
C VAL A 155 14.51 -10.42 -1.39
N PHE A 156 13.33 -10.94 -1.05
CA PHE A 156 12.15 -10.12 -0.76
C PHE A 156 12.33 -9.25 0.48
N THR A 157 13.05 -9.71 1.50
CA THR A 157 13.45 -8.87 2.65
C THR A 157 14.30 -7.69 2.19
N GLY A 158 15.30 -7.94 1.34
CA GLY A 158 16.13 -6.86 0.78
C GLY A 158 15.35 -5.91 -0.13
N LEU A 159 14.35 -6.42 -0.86
CA LEU A 159 13.43 -5.58 -1.63
C LEU A 159 12.58 -4.70 -0.71
N ALA A 160 12.05 -5.25 0.39
CA ALA A 160 11.26 -4.48 1.35
C ALA A 160 12.06 -3.32 1.94
N ASP A 161 13.35 -3.52 2.25
CA ASP A 161 14.22 -2.45 2.76
C ASP A 161 14.47 -1.32 1.76
N LEU A 162 14.49 -1.61 0.46
CA LEU A 162 14.67 -0.60 -0.58
C LEU A 162 13.37 0.08 -1.00
N ILE A 163 12.30 -0.71 -1.12
CA ILE A 163 11.03 -0.31 -1.73
C ILE A 163 10.09 0.36 -0.70
N CYS A 164 10.20 0.00 0.58
CA CYS A 164 9.43 0.63 1.65
C CYS A 164 10.19 1.86 2.17
N PRO A 165 9.66 3.09 2.02
CA PRO A 165 10.35 4.30 2.45
C PRO A 165 10.71 4.27 3.94
N GLU A 166 11.90 4.80 4.27
CA GLU A 166 12.33 5.01 5.65
C GLU A 166 11.84 6.38 6.15
N GLY A 167 10.83 6.40 7.00
CA GLY A 167 10.30 7.67 7.52
C GLY A 167 9.54 7.58 8.85
N GLY A 168 9.22 6.37 9.31
CA GLY A 168 8.54 6.13 10.59
C GLY A 168 7.07 6.54 10.60
N SER A 169 6.47 6.85 9.44
CA SER A 169 5.04 7.11 9.35
C SER A 169 4.22 5.81 9.47
N ILE A 170 2.95 5.95 9.85
CA ILE A 170 2.02 4.81 9.93
C ILE A 170 1.84 4.15 8.56
N ASP A 171 1.72 4.94 7.50
CA ASP A 171 1.46 4.43 6.15
C ASP A 171 2.69 3.67 5.59
N GLU A 172 3.92 4.09 5.92
CA GLU A 172 5.14 3.32 5.62
C GLU A 172 5.24 2.03 6.44
N GLY A 173 4.86 2.09 7.73
CA GLY A 173 4.77 0.92 8.59
C GLY A 173 3.82 -0.13 8.03
N ILE A 174 2.65 0.29 7.54
CA ILE A 174 1.66 -0.58 6.87
C ILE A 174 2.24 -1.22 5.60
N ALA A 175 2.97 -0.48 4.77
CA ALA A 175 3.60 -1.04 3.58
C ALA A 175 4.66 -2.09 3.92
N ARG A 176 5.48 -1.84 4.95
CA ARG A 176 6.51 -2.78 5.42
C ARG A 176 5.91 -4.03 6.06
N ASP A 177 4.86 -3.86 6.87
CA ASP A 177 4.09 -4.95 7.48
C ASP A 177 3.53 -5.88 6.39
N ALA A 178 2.91 -5.30 5.36
CA ALA A 178 2.38 -6.05 4.23
C ALA A 178 3.45 -6.87 3.48
N PHE A 179 4.67 -6.35 3.36
CA PHE A 179 5.79 -7.10 2.79
C PHE A 179 6.18 -8.31 3.65
N ILE A 180 6.23 -8.15 4.97
CA ILE A 180 6.60 -9.21 5.92
C ILE A 180 5.57 -10.35 5.86
N GLU A 181 4.28 -10.01 5.92
CA GLU A 181 3.21 -11.00 5.84
C GLU A 181 3.16 -11.67 4.46
N THR A 182 3.45 -10.92 3.38
CA THR A 182 3.61 -11.52 2.04
C THR A 182 4.73 -12.56 2.02
N ILE A 183 5.87 -12.28 2.65
CA ILE A 183 6.99 -13.22 2.73
C ILE A 183 6.60 -14.48 3.50
N ALA A 184 5.85 -14.33 4.59
CA ALA A 184 5.35 -15.47 5.37
C ALA A 184 4.44 -16.38 4.52
N ASP A 185 3.53 -15.78 3.75
CA ASP A 185 2.52 -16.52 2.98
C ASP A 185 3.05 -17.09 1.65
N MET A 186 4.16 -16.57 1.11
CA MET A 186 4.75 -17.08 -0.14
C MET A 186 5.09 -18.57 -0.04
N ALA A 187 5.64 -19.01 1.09
CA ALA A 187 6.01 -20.42 1.28
C ALA A 187 4.77 -21.33 1.29
N GLU A 188 3.68 -20.90 1.94
CA GLU A 188 2.41 -21.63 1.97
C GLU A 188 1.76 -21.68 0.58
N ALA A 189 1.95 -20.63 -0.23
CA ALA A 189 1.52 -20.58 -1.63
C ALA A 189 2.44 -21.39 -2.59
N GLY A 190 3.50 -22.03 -2.09
CA GLY A 190 4.44 -22.81 -2.91
C GLY A 190 5.36 -21.93 -3.78
N ILE A 191 5.58 -20.69 -3.39
CA ILE A 191 6.40 -19.70 -4.10
C ILE A 191 7.77 -19.67 -3.42
N THR A 192 8.66 -20.57 -3.86
CA THR A 192 9.97 -20.77 -3.22
C THR A 192 11.16 -20.48 -4.12
N ASP A 193 10.95 -20.34 -5.43
CA ASP A 193 12.00 -20.13 -6.43
C ASP A 193 11.76 -18.82 -7.18
N ILE A 194 12.61 -17.82 -6.89
CA ILE A 194 12.52 -16.50 -7.49
C ILE A 194 12.95 -16.49 -8.97
N ASP A 195 13.84 -17.41 -9.37
CA ASP A 195 14.36 -17.48 -10.75
C ASP A 195 13.37 -18.12 -11.72
N ALA A 196 12.33 -18.79 -11.19
CA ALA A 196 11.33 -19.52 -11.95
C ALA A 196 9.88 -19.08 -11.67
N LEU A 197 9.67 -17.82 -11.26
CA LEU A 197 8.33 -17.29 -11.01
C LEU A 197 7.45 -17.35 -12.26
N THR A 198 6.35 -18.09 -12.16
CA THR A 198 5.32 -18.11 -13.21
C THR A 198 4.46 -16.84 -13.16
N PRO A 199 3.77 -16.46 -14.25
CA PRO A 199 2.83 -15.33 -14.23
C PRO A 199 1.76 -15.45 -13.14
N ALA A 200 1.27 -16.67 -12.88
CA ALA A 200 0.33 -16.93 -11.80
C ALA A 200 0.94 -16.66 -10.41
N GLN A 201 2.18 -17.06 -10.17
CA GLN A 201 2.87 -16.78 -8.91
C GLN A 201 3.17 -15.29 -8.73
N ILE A 202 3.55 -14.59 -9.80
CA ILE A 202 3.72 -13.11 -9.80
C ILE A 202 2.40 -12.44 -9.39
N GLN A 203 1.29 -12.90 -9.97
CA GLN A 203 -0.05 -12.43 -9.60
C GLN A 203 -0.35 -12.72 -8.13
N THR A 204 -0.10 -13.95 -7.65
CA THR A 204 -0.32 -14.32 -6.24
C THR A 204 0.50 -13.45 -5.29
N VAL A 205 1.79 -13.22 -5.56
CA VAL A 205 2.64 -12.32 -4.73
C VAL A 205 2.03 -10.91 -4.65
N PHE A 206 1.58 -10.38 -5.79
CA PHE A 206 0.96 -9.07 -5.84
C PHE A 206 -0.37 -9.02 -5.06
N GLU A 207 -1.22 -10.04 -5.21
CA GLU A 207 -2.49 -10.16 -4.48
C GLU A 207 -2.27 -10.27 -2.97
N LEU A 208 -1.31 -11.08 -2.52
CA LEU A 208 -0.94 -11.20 -1.11
C LEU A 208 -0.52 -9.84 -0.54
N TYR A 209 0.38 -9.14 -1.23
CA TYR A 209 0.86 -7.83 -0.77
C TYR A 209 -0.28 -6.80 -0.68
N VAL A 210 -1.14 -6.71 -1.70
CA VAL A 210 -2.26 -5.76 -1.68
C VAL A 210 -3.26 -6.11 -0.58
N SER A 211 -3.52 -7.40 -0.36
CA SER A 211 -4.44 -7.87 0.70
C SER A 211 -3.92 -7.49 2.09
N HIS A 212 -2.66 -7.82 2.38
CA HIS A 212 -2.01 -7.49 3.65
C HIS A 212 -1.94 -5.98 3.89
N ALA A 213 -1.66 -5.19 2.86
CA ALA A 213 -1.66 -3.73 2.99
C ALA A 213 -3.06 -3.18 3.35
N ILE A 214 -4.11 -3.67 2.68
CA ILE A 214 -5.49 -3.26 2.97
C ILE A 214 -5.91 -3.70 4.38
N GLU A 215 -5.54 -4.91 4.78
CA GLU A 215 -5.81 -5.45 6.11
C GLU A 215 -5.12 -4.63 7.20
N ALA A 216 -3.81 -4.44 7.11
CA ALA A 216 -3.03 -3.65 8.06
C ALA A 216 -3.60 -2.21 8.16
N ARG A 217 -4.04 -1.63 7.04
CA ARG A 217 -4.72 -0.34 7.04
C ARG A 217 -6.06 -0.37 7.79
N LEU A 218 -6.91 -1.33 7.49
CA LEU A 218 -8.19 -1.50 8.18
C LEU A 218 -7.97 -1.71 9.68
N CYS A 219 -7.07 -2.61 10.07
CA CYS A 219 -6.71 -2.86 11.46
C CYS A 219 -6.15 -1.61 12.16
N ASN A 220 -5.35 -0.79 11.47
CA ASN A 220 -4.88 0.49 12.02
C ASN A 220 -6.03 1.48 12.29
N ASP A 221 -6.95 1.61 11.33
CA ASP A 221 -8.03 2.61 11.38
C ASP A 221 -9.20 2.17 12.28
N VAL A 222 -9.56 0.88 12.25
CA VAL A 222 -10.76 0.33 12.91
C VAL A 222 -10.46 -0.72 13.99
N GLY A 223 -9.26 -1.30 14.02
CA GLY A 223 -8.86 -2.38 14.93
C GLY A 223 -8.35 -1.93 16.31
N ALA A 224 -8.22 -0.63 16.57
CA ALA A 224 -7.61 -0.06 17.78
C ALA A 224 -8.23 -0.50 19.14
N LYS A 225 -9.40 -1.15 19.16
CA LYS A 225 -10.05 -1.71 20.36
C LYS A 225 -10.24 -3.23 20.34
N VAL A 226 -9.78 -3.91 19.29
CA VAL A 226 -9.96 -5.36 19.13
C VAL A 226 -8.89 -6.17 19.86
N ILE A 227 -7.70 -5.60 20.05
CA ILE A 227 -6.54 -6.26 20.70
C ILE A 227 -6.83 -6.70 22.15
N SER A 228 -7.89 -6.19 22.79
CA SER A 228 -8.27 -6.57 24.17
C SER A 228 -9.47 -7.52 24.26
N MET A 229 -10.01 -8.04 23.15
CA MET A 229 -11.37 -8.62 23.13
C MET A 229 -11.45 -10.17 23.01
N PRO A 230 -10.66 -10.89 22.19
CA PRO A 230 -10.72 -12.34 22.22
C PRO A 230 -10.01 -12.84 23.49
N ALA A 231 -10.76 -13.39 24.44
CA ALA A 231 -10.17 -14.08 25.60
C ALA A 231 -9.47 -15.41 25.20
N ASP A 232 -9.68 -15.87 23.95
CA ASP A 232 -9.20 -17.12 23.40
C ASP A 232 -8.34 -16.87 22.13
N PRO A 233 -7.07 -17.34 22.10
CA PRO A 233 -6.22 -17.27 20.92
C PRO A 233 -6.85 -17.88 19.65
N LYS A 234 -7.68 -18.93 19.79
CA LYS A 234 -8.37 -19.52 18.62
C LYS A 234 -9.41 -18.59 18.04
N ALA A 235 -10.12 -17.85 18.89
CA ALA A 235 -11.09 -16.85 18.43
C ALA A 235 -10.38 -15.68 17.74
N ALA A 236 -9.21 -15.27 18.23
CA ALA A 236 -8.39 -14.25 17.56
C ALA A 236 -7.97 -14.70 16.15
N ALA A 237 -7.38 -15.90 16.03
CA ALA A 237 -6.99 -16.47 14.74
C ALA A 237 -8.19 -16.64 13.79
N SER A 238 -9.36 -17.01 14.31
CA SER A 238 -10.57 -17.10 13.49
C SER A 238 -11.05 -15.72 13.02
N VAL A 239 -10.91 -14.66 13.82
CA VAL A 239 -11.29 -13.29 13.43
C VAL A 239 -10.38 -12.80 12.30
N GLU A 240 -9.07 -13.01 12.45
CA GLU A 240 -8.04 -12.67 11.46
C GLU A 240 -8.27 -13.42 10.15
N ALA A 241 -8.36 -14.76 10.18
CA ALA A 241 -8.57 -15.55 8.97
C ALA A 241 -9.85 -15.17 8.20
N GLN A 242 -10.92 -14.80 8.91
CA GLN A 242 -12.19 -14.38 8.29
C GLN A 242 -12.10 -12.98 7.69
N LEU A 243 -11.31 -12.07 8.28
CA LEU A 243 -11.01 -10.76 7.72
C LEU A 243 -10.13 -10.89 6.47
N GLN A 244 -9.06 -11.67 6.58
CA GLN A 244 -8.11 -11.92 5.49
C GLN A 244 -8.81 -12.57 4.29
N ASP A 245 -9.61 -13.62 4.48
CA ASP A 245 -10.42 -14.25 3.41
C ASP A 245 -11.34 -13.23 2.71
N PHE A 246 -12.01 -12.38 3.50
CA PHE A 246 -12.89 -11.35 2.93
C PHE A 246 -12.11 -10.36 2.07
N ILE A 247 -10.94 -9.90 2.53
CA ILE A 247 -10.10 -8.95 1.81
C ILE A 247 -9.51 -9.58 0.56
N GLN A 248 -8.92 -10.77 0.69
CA GLN A 248 -8.28 -11.50 -0.39
C GLN A 248 -9.26 -11.76 -1.53
N ARG A 249 -10.51 -12.16 -1.24
CA ARG A 249 -11.56 -12.31 -2.27
C ARG A 249 -11.79 -11.03 -3.05
N GLY A 250 -11.91 -9.89 -2.38
CA GLY A 250 -12.10 -8.60 -3.05
C GLY A 250 -10.89 -8.16 -3.88
N VAL A 251 -9.67 -8.47 -3.42
CA VAL A 251 -8.43 -8.17 -4.14
C VAL A 251 -8.27 -9.08 -5.37
N SER A 252 -8.46 -10.39 -5.24
CA SER A 252 -8.39 -11.33 -6.37
C SER A 252 -9.45 -11.01 -7.43
N ASP A 253 -10.67 -10.61 -7.04
CA ASP A 253 -11.68 -10.14 -7.99
C ASP A 253 -11.24 -8.85 -8.71
N ALA A 254 -10.60 -7.90 -8.00
CA ALA A 254 -10.09 -6.66 -8.59
C ALA A 254 -8.94 -6.92 -9.59
N VAL A 255 -7.99 -7.78 -9.23
CA VAL A 255 -6.87 -8.16 -10.11
C VAL A 255 -7.38 -8.91 -11.34
N SER A 256 -8.33 -9.83 -11.15
CA SER A 256 -8.98 -10.55 -12.25
C SER A 256 -9.74 -9.61 -13.19
N ALA A 257 -10.44 -8.62 -12.64
CA ALA A 257 -11.18 -7.62 -13.41
C ALA A 257 -10.27 -6.70 -14.23
N ALA A 258 -9.04 -6.42 -13.76
CA ALA A 258 -8.06 -5.67 -14.52
C ALA A 258 -7.64 -6.42 -15.80
N ASN A 259 -7.69 -7.75 -15.81
CA ASN A 259 -7.40 -8.61 -16.97
C ASN A 259 -6.06 -8.27 -17.65
N VAL A 260 -5.01 -8.14 -16.83
CA VAL A 260 -3.65 -7.77 -17.23
C VAL A 260 -2.68 -8.85 -16.80
N ASP A 261 -1.80 -9.27 -17.71
CA ASP A 261 -0.61 -10.05 -17.34
C ASP A 261 0.44 -9.09 -16.76
N ILE A 262 0.63 -9.17 -15.44
CA ILE A 262 1.53 -8.32 -14.66
C ILE A 262 2.96 -8.38 -15.21
N ALA A 263 3.42 -9.54 -15.67
CA ALA A 263 4.77 -9.71 -16.22
C ALA A 263 4.96 -8.95 -17.55
N SER A 264 3.86 -8.73 -18.28
CA SER A 264 3.84 -8.10 -19.61
C SER A 264 3.52 -6.59 -19.61
N LEU A 265 3.00 -6.06 -18.48
CA LEU A 265 3.56 -4.85 -17.87
C LEU A 265 4.42 -3.90 -18.73
N THR A 266 4.03 -2.65 -19.02
CA THR A 266 5.04 -1.61 -19.37
C THR A 266 5.33 -0.73 -18.16
N GLU A 267 6.56 -0.19 -18.03
CA GLU A 267 6.94 0.65 -16.88
C GLU A 267 5.98 1.82 -16.66
N PRO A 268 5.58 2.60 -17.70
CA PRO A 268 4.61 3.68 -17.51
C PRO A 268 3.23 3.21 -17.08
N ALA A 269 2.86 1.96 -17.38
CA ALA A 269 1.55 1.39 -17.06
C ALA A 269 1.47 0.81 -15.63
N VAL A 270 2.61 0.50 -14.98
CA VAL A 270 2.64 -0.12 -13.64
C VAL A 270 1.87 0.72 -12.62
N ARG A 271 2.14 2.02 -12.54
CA ARG A 271 1.46 2.89 -11.56
C ARG A 271 -0.05 2.94 -11.80
N GLY A 272 -0.47 3.07 -13.05
CA GLY A 272 -1.89 3.09 -13.40
C GLY A 272 -2.59 1.78 -13.08
N PHE A 273 -1.94 0.64 -13.32
CA PHE A 273 -2.44 -0.68 -12.94
C PHE A 273 -2.62 -0.81 -11.42
N VAL A 274 -1.60 -0.45 -10.64
CA VAL A 274 -1.67 -0.52 -9.16
C VAL A 274 -2.77 0.39 -8.63
N ASP A 275 -2.86 1.63 -9.11
CA ASP A 275 -3.89 2.58 -8.71
C ASP A 275 -5.31 2.04 -9.00
N GLU A 276 -5.49 1.41 -10.16
CA GLU A 276 -6.75 0.78 -10.54
C GLU A 276 -7.11 -0.39 -9.63
N VAL A 277 -6.16 -1.30 -9.36
CA VAL A 277 -6.39 -2.46 -8.51
C VAL A 277 -6.81 -2.04 -7.10
N TYR A 278 -6.11 -1.09 -6.47
CA TYR A 278 -6.51 -0.63 -5.13
C TYR A 278 -7.90 0.02 -5.13
N ARG A 279 -8.21 0.83 -6.15
CA ARG A 279 -9.54 1.45 -6.28
C ARG A 279 -10.63 0.39 -6.44
N SER A 280 -10.43 -0.54 -7.36
CA SER A 280 -11.36 -1.63 -7.65
C SER A 280 -11.53 -2.56 -6.45
N ALA A 281 -10.45 -2.91 -5.75
CA ALA A 281 -10.51 -3.71 -4.53
C ALA A 281 -11.38 -3.05 -3.48
N PHE A 282 -11.19 -1.76 -3.17
CA PHE A 282 -12.06 -1.07 -2.20
C PHE A 282 -13.51 -0.97 -2.66
N GLU A 283 -13.76 -0.81 -3.96
CA GLU A 283 -15.12 -0.81 -4.51
C GLU A 283 -15.80 -2.18 -4.32
N ILE A 284 -15.11 -3.26 -4.69
CA ILE A 284 -15.60 -4.63 -4.53
C ILE A 284 -15.80 -4.97 -3.06
N LEU A 285 -14.87 -4.62 -2.18
CA LEU A 285 -15.00 -4.84 -0.73
C LEU A 285 -16.21 -4.10 -0.14
N GLN A 286 -16.51 -2.89 -0.64
CA GLN A 286 -17.73 -2.19 -0.24
C GLN A 286 -18.97 -2.96 -0.69
N THR A 287 -19.04 -3.38 -1.96
CA THR A 287 -20.18 -4.13 -2.51
C THR A 287 -20.37 -5.48 -1.81
N LEU A 288 -19.30 -6.26 -1.61
CA LEU A 288 -19.33 -7.50 -0.84
C LEU A 288 -19.80 -7.25 0.59
N GLY A 289 -19.37 -6.15 1.21
CA GLY A 289 -19.73 -5.80 2.58
C GLY A 289 -21.21 -5.43 2.71
N GLU A 290 -21.75 -4.71 1.73
CA GLU A 290 -23.18 -4.40 1.63
C GLU A 290 -24.01 -5.68 1.47
N GLN A 291 -23.57 -6.62 0.63
CA GLN A 291 -24.24 -7.92 0.45
C GLN A 291 -24.21 -8.79 1.72
N GLU A 292 -23.09 -8.86 2.44
CA GLU A 292 -23.03 -9.58 3.71
C GLU A 292 -23.88 -8.93 4.80
N ALA A 293 -24.07 -7.61 4.75
CA ALA A 293 -24.88 -6.87 5.74
C ALA A 293 -26.40 -7.13 5.64
N GLU A 294 -26.86 -7.56 4.45
CA GLU A 294 -28.26 -7.81 4.09
C GLU A 294 -28.71 -9.27 4.28
N GLN A 295 -27.76 -10.21 4.26
CA GLN A 295 -27.99 -11.63 4.56
C GLN A 295 -28.48 -11.81 5.99
#